data_AF-A0A8H3HMM0-F1
#
_entry.id   AF-A0A8H3HMM0-F1
#
_cell.length_a   1.000
_cell.length_b   1.000
_cell.length_c   1.000
_cell.angle_alpha   90.00
_cell.angle_beta   90.00
_cell.angle_gamma   90.00
#
_symmetry.space_group_name_H-M   'P 1'
#
loop_
_entity.id
_entity.type
_entity.pdbx_description
1 polymer ?
#
loop_
_entity_poly.entity_id
_entity_poly.type
_entity_poly.pdbx_seq_one_letter_code
_entity_poly.pdbx_strand_id
1 'polypeptide(L)'
;EYNNLKHAGKRFLPYLQYLTILAEVGAPDATGQLGAELNEKTRFSKEYETYLTNLHSYLSSFIRRTRPLQPHSQQQVDAEAEFNKLWEQNQIQGWDASGSAEGINGSASPEGIWCSACQRHYAKQTVYDAHLTSKKHLKAAARTSGQNPPPVANGNGAPPESGAAQSSSRRHIKTYRAALLTHLLGPILKTLHGTLLETKANVERRFSLTAHERELELEEPEVDIAPVTTGDAAEGAPAMEEEEEEERIYNPLKLPLGWDGKPIPYWLYKLHGLGVEYRCEICSDHVYMGRKNFDRHFQESRHAFGMRALGLPNTKHFHEITRIEDALALAERLKQEGRQEIQQNETMEELEDEEGNVYNKKTYDDLKKQGLI
;
A
#
# COMPACT_ATOMS: atom_id res chain seq x y z
N GLU A 1 -6.87 5.88 6.71
CA GLU A 1 -7.06 6.22 8.14
C GLU A 1 -6.31 7.48 8.55
N TYR A 2 -4.98 7.54 8.36
CA TYR A 2 -4.16 8.69 8.74
C TYR A 2 -4.68 10.06 8.20
N ASN A 3 -5.07 10.13 6.93
CA ASN A 3 -5.61 11.37 6.34
C ASN A 3 -6.99 11.79 6.89
N ASN A 4 -7.67 10.93 7.67
CA ASN A 4 -8.97 11.22 8.28
C ASN A 4 -8.83 11.73 9.73
N LEU A 5 -7.61 11.91 10.23
CA LEU A 5 -7.37 12.41 11.57
C LEU A 5 -7.89 13.85 11.72
N LYS A 6 -8.68 14.08 12.76
CA LYS A 6 -9.20 15.42 13.07
C LYS A 6 -8.07 16.31 13.59
N HIS A 7 -8.16 17.61 13.28
CA HIS A 7 -7.21 18.63 13.73
C HIS A 7 -5.78 18.48 13.20
N ALA A 8 -5.51 17.58 12.24
CA ALA A 8 -4.19 17.36 11.63
C ALA A 8 -3.69 18.55 10.78
N GLY A 9 -4.43 19.67 10.73
CA GLY A 9 -4.20 20.75 9.77
C GLY A 9 -4.54 20.31 8.35
N LYS A 10 -4.59 21.24 7.39
CA LYS A 10 -4.81 20.93 5.96
C LYS A 10 -3.58 20.22 5.33
N ARG A 11 -3.18 19.07 5.86
CA ARG A 11 -2.11 18.23 5.30
C ARG A 11 -2.72 16.91 4.87
N PHE A 12 -3.22 16.87 3.64
CA PHE A 12 -3.32 15.60 2.94
C PHE A 12 -1.89 15.05 2.82
N LEU A 13 -1.63 13.88 3.37
CA LEU A 13 -0.34 13.22 3.27
C LEU A 13 -0.39 12.19 2.12
N PRO A 14 0.39 12.38 1.05
CA PRO A 14 0.55 11.39 -0.01
C PRO A 14 1.08 10.06 0.53
N TYR A 15 0.71 8.96 -0.13
CA TYR A 15 1.04 7.61 0.34
C TYR A 15 2.56 7.38 0.48
N LEU A 16 3.37 7.86 -0.46
CA LEU A 16 4.84 7.77 -0.39
C LEU A 16 5.43 8.55 0.80
N GLN A 17 4.86 9.71 1.13
CA GLN A 17 5.31 10.48 2.30
C GLN A 17 4.93 9.77 3.59
N TYR A 18 3.75 9.15 3.64
CA TYR A 18 3.35 8.32 4.77
C TYR A 18 4.28 7.12 5.00
N LEU A 19 4.65 6.39 3.92
CA LEU A 19 5.64 5.31 4.01
C LEU A 19 7.01 5.82 4.45
N THR A 20 7.39 7.03 4.03
CA THR A 20 8.65 7.66 4.45
C THR A 20 8.65 7.93 5.95
N ILE A 21 7.56 8.46 6.52
CA ILE A 21 7.43 8.66 7.98
C ILE A 21 7.56 7.33 8.73
N LEU A 22 6.89 6.26 8.26
CA LEU A 22 7.00 4.94 8.89
C LEU A 22 8.43 4.38 8.82
N ALA A 23 9.10 4.54 7.67
CA ALA A 23 10.47 4.07 7.48
C ALA A 23 11.47 4.86 8.33
N GLU A 24 11.31 6.19 8.44
CA GLU A 24 12.13 7.06 9.29
C GLU A 24 12.00 6.68 10.77
N VAL A 25 10.79 6.45 11.27
CA VAL A 25 10.57 5.97 12.65
C VAL A 25 11.17 4.57 12.86
N GLY A 26 11.14 3.73 11.83
CA GLY A 26 11.75 2.40 11.86
C GLY A 26 13.27 2.38 11.68
N ALA A 27 13.94 3.50 11.37
CA ALA A 27 15.37 3.45 11.13
C ALA A 27 16.14 3.02 12.40
N PRO A 28 17.27 2.28 12.28
CA PRO A 28 18.01 1.76 13.43
C PRO A 28 18.39 2.85 14.45
N ASP A 29 18.80 4.01 13.92
CA ASP A 29 19.27 5.17 14.68
C ASP A 29 18.14 6.17 15.02
N ALA A 30 16.89 5.85 14.66
CA ALA A 30 15.76 6.73 14.92
C ALA A 30 15.46 6.81 16.42
N THR A 31 15.41 8.05 16.91
CA THR A 31 14.94 8.44 18.25
C THR A 31 13.53 9.03 18.23
N GLY A 32 12.96 9.23 17.03
CA GLY A 32 11.62 9.78 16.83
C GLY A 32 10.51 8.78 17.16
N GLN A 33 9.33 9.32 17.48
CA GLN A 33 8.11 8.54 17.68
C GLN A 33 7.14 8.79 16.54
N LEU A 34 6.33 7.78 16.20
CA LEU A 34 5.23 7.96 15.26
C LEU A 34 4.26 9.03 15.77
N GLY A 35 3.93 10.00 14.92
CA GLY A 35 3.05 11.11 15.28
C GLY A 35 3.76 12.33 15.88
N ALA A 36 5.09 12.34 15.99
CA ALA A 36 5.83 13.52 16.45
C ALA A 36 5.57 14.77 15.58
N GLU A 37 5.24 14.57 14.31
CA GLU A 37 4.83 15.59 13.33
C GLU A 37 3.42 16.15 13.57
N LEU A 38 2.61 15.49 14.39
CA LEU A 38 1.22 15.85 14.68
C LEU A 38 1.12 16.76 15.91
N ASN A 39 0.19 17.72 15.85
CA ASN A 39 -0.09 18.58 17.00
C ASN A 39 -0.70 17.78 18.17
N GLU A 40 -0.58 18.33 19.38
CA GLU A 40 -1.08 17.71 20.62
C GLU A 40 -2.57 17.36 20.53
N LYS A 41 -3.39 18.24 19.95
CA LYS A 41 -4.84 18.03 19.80
C LYS A 41 -5.17 16.80 18.96
N THR A 42 -4.38 16.54 17.92
CA THR A 42 -4.55 15.36 17.05
C THR A 42 -4.04 14.11 17.76
N ARG A 43 -2.84 14.17 18.36
CA ARG A 43 -2.26 13.03 19.09
C ARG A 43 -3.12 12.58 20.26
N PHE A 44 -3.83 13.49 20.92
CA PHE A 44 -4.69 13.18 22.07
C PHE A 44 -6.15 12.94 21.66
N SER A 45 -6.42 12.81 20.36
CA SER A 45 -7.76 12.47 19.84
C SER A 45 -8.02 10.97 19.87
N LYS A 46 -9.30 10.58 19.97
CA LYS A 46 -9.72 9.18 19.94
C LYS A 46 -9.53 8.57 18.55
N GLU A 47 -9.63 9.38 17.51
CA GLU A 47 -9.39 8.99 16.13
C GLU A 47 -7.93 8.55 15.91
N TYR A 48 -6.99 9.24 16.55
CA TYR A 48 -5.57 8.85 16.50
C TYR A 48 -5.30 7.54 17.26
N GLU A 49 -5.88 7.37 18.45
CA GLU A 49 -5.81 6.10 19.18
C GLU A 49 -6.37 4.92 18.35
N THR A 50 -7.48 5.15 17.64
CA THR A 50 -8.10 4.14 16.76
C THR A 50 -7.17 3.78 15.60
N TYR A 51 -6.59 4.77 14.94
CA TYR A 51 -5.58 4.56 13.89
C TYR A 51 -4.38 3.76 14.41
N LEU A 52 -3.82 4.12 15.56
CA LEU A 52 -2.70 3.40 16.16
C LEU A 52 -3.06 1.94 16.50
N THR A 53 -4.28 1.71 17.00
CA THR A 53 -4.78 0.37 17.30
C THR A 53 -4.84 -0.50 16.05
N ASN A 54 -5.37 0.04 14.96
CA ASN A 54 -5.48 -0.66 13.68
C ASN A 54 -4.10 -0.93 13.07
N LEU A 55 -3.21 0.06 13.09
CA LEU A 55 -1.84 -0.09 12.60
C LEU A 55 -1.05 -1.14 13.41
N HIS A 56 -1.12 -1.07 14.73
CA HIS A 56 -0.47 -2.04 15.62
C HIS A 56 -1.00 -3.46 15.39
N SER A 57 -2.33 -3.63 15.27
CA SER A 57 -2.96 -4.92 14.98
C SER A 57 -2.47 -5.49 13.65
N TYR A 58 -2.46 -4.68 12.59
CA TYR A 58 -1.99 -5.09 11.27
C TYR A 58 -0.51 -5.50 11.29
N LEU A 59 0.38 -4.65 11.81
CA LEU A 59 1.82 -4.91 11.80
C LEU A 59 2.22 -6.06 12.72
N SER A 60 1.57 -6.19 13.88
CA SER A 60 1.77 -7.35 14.77
C SER A 60 1.37 -8.65 14.08
N SER A 61 0.22 -8.65 13.40
CA SER A 61 -0.25 -9.80 12.62
C SER A 61 0.69 -10.12 11.47
N PHE A 62 1.18 -9.09 10.76
CA PHE A 62 2.15 -9.23 9.67
C PHE A 62 3.46 -9.86 10.14
N ILE A 63 4.08 -9.34 11.21
CA ILE A 63 5.32 -9.87 11.77
C ILE A 63 5.16 -11.32 12.22
N ARG A 64 4.04 -11.67 12.86
CA ARG A 64 3.77 -13.06 13.29
C ARG A 64 3.68 -14.02 12.10
N ARG A 65 3.16 -13.56 10.95
CA ARG A 65 3.09 -14.36 9.72
C ARG A 65 4.44 -14.47 9.01
N THR A 66 5.21 -13.38 8.94
CA THR A 66 6.47 -13.36 8.18
C THR A 66 7.66 -13.87 8.97
N ARG A 67 7.60 -13.87 10.32
CA ARG A 67 8.69 -14.30 11.20
C ARG A 67 8.21 -15.20 12.35
N PRO A 68 7.58 -16.35 12.08
CA PRO A 68 6.92 -17.16 13.11
C PRO A 68 7.86 -17.71 14.20
N LEU A 69 9.16 -17.79 13.93
CA LEU A 69 10.16 -18.33 14.87
C LEU A 69 10.59 -17.35 15.97
N GLN A 70 10.25 -16.06 15.85
CA GLN A 70 10.60 -15.05 16.83
C GLN A 70 9.58 -15.03 17.99
N PRO A 71 10.02 -14.76 19.25
CA PRO A 71 9.15 -14.78 20.42
C PRO A 71 8.31 -13.50 20.56
N HIS A 72 7.45 -13.22 19.57
CA HIS A 72 6.67 -11.97 19.47
C HIS A 72 5.82 -11.67 20.71
N SER A 73 5.22 -12.71 21.30
CA SER A 73 4.40 -12.55 22.51
C SER A 73 5.24 -12.09 23.71
N GLN A 74 6.46 -12.61 23.86
CA GLN A 74 7.36 -12.19 24.94
C GLN A 74 7.89 -10.78 24.69
N GLN A 75 8.31 -10.48 23.46
CA GLN A 75 8.76 -9.14 23.08
C GLN A 75 7.70 -8.07 23.34
N GLN A 76 6.43 -8.38 23.09
CA GLN A 76 5.33 -7.48 23.40
C GLN A 76 5.18 -7.27 24.91
N VAL A 77 5.19 -8.35 25.71
CA VAL A 77 5.09 -8.26 27.18
C VAL A 77 6.26 -7.46 27.77
N ASP A 78 7.48 -7.69 27.28
CA ASP A 78 8.67 -6.98 27.72
C ASP A 78 8.59 -5.49 27.39
N ALA A 79 8.15 -5.15 26.18
CA ALA A 79 7.97 -3.77 25.75
C ALA A 79 6.83 -3.05 26.51
N GLU A 80 5.75 -3.75 26.88
CA GLU A 80 4.68 -3.22 27.74
C GLU A 80 5.20 -2.97 29.17
N ALA A 81 6.00 -3.89 29.72
CA ALA A 81 6.59 -3.75 31.05
C ALA A 81 7.62 -2.60 31.11
N GLU A 82 8.45 -2.45 30.07
CA GLU A 82 9.36 -1.32 29.91
C GLU A 82 8.59 0.01 29.84
N PHE A 83 7.56 0.08 29.00
CA PHE A 83 6.72 1.26 28.88
C PHE A 83 6.12 1.66 30.23
N ASN A 84 5.55 0.72 30.99
CA ASN A 84 4.93 1.02 32.28
C ASN A 84 5.92 1.62 33.26
N LYS A 85 7.16 1.10 33.31
CA LYS A 85 8.23 1.68 34.14
C LYS A 85 8.56 3.12 33.74
N LEU A 86 8.72 3.37 32.43
CA LEU A 86 9.02 4.71 31.91
C LEU A 86 7.84 5.68 32.11
N TRP A 87 6.61 5.18 32.00
CA TRP A 87 5.38 5.93 32.18
C TRP A 87 5.19 6.38 33.62
N GLU A 88 5.41 5.49 34.60
CA GLU A 88 5.37 5.80 36.03
C GLU A 88 6.43 6.84 36.42
N GLN A 89 7.58 6.84 35.74
CA GLN A 89 8.68 7.78 35.96
C GLN A 89 8.52 9.10 35.16
N ASN A 90 7.45 9.26 34.37
CA ASN A 90 7.25 10.38 33.43
C ASN A 90 8.45 10.62 32.49
N GLN A 91 9.03 9.54 31.97
CA GLN A 91 10.17 9.58 31.04
C GLN A 91 9.76 9.42 29.56
N ILE A 92 8.46 9.26 29.29
CA ILE A 92 7.93 9.10 27.93
C ILE A 92 7.73 10.49 27.29
N GLN A 93 8.76 10.94 26.57
CA GLN A 93 8.77 12.25 25.92
C GLN A 93 7.55 12.48 25.02
N GLY A 94 6.99 13.68 25.10
CA GLY A 94 5.91 14.14 24.21
C GLY A 94 4.51 13.72 24.64
N TRP A 95 4.36 12.98 25.74
CA TRP A 95 3.09 12.56 26.31
C TRP A 95 2.81 13.14 27.70
N ASP A 96 3.75 13.93 28.21
CA ASP A 96 3.71 14.57 29.52
C ASP A 96 2.54 15.56 29.60
N ALA A 97 1.77 15.51 30.70
CA ALA A 97 0.66 16.44 30.94
C ALA A 97 1.15 17.88 31.28
N SER A 98 2.44 18.02 31.58
CA SER A 98 3.15 19.26 31.82
C SER A 98 4.05 19.50 30.61
N GLY A 99 3.82 20.58 29.87
CA GLY A 99 4.69 20.98 28.75
C GLY A 99 6.08 21.43 29.21
N SER A 100 6.88 20.52 29.74
CA SER A 100 8.31 20.70 30.00
C SER A 100 9.09 20.12 28.82
N ALA A 101 9.18 20.90 27.75
CA ALA A 101 10.18 20.68 26.72
C ALA A 101 11.55 21.10 27.27
N GLU A 102 12.28 20.16 27.86
CA GLU A 102 13.73 20.23 28.05
C GLU A 102 14.35 19.28 27.01
N GLY A 103 15.09 19.65 25.96
CA GLY A 103 15.57 20.90 25.38
C GLY A 103 16.84 20.57 24.55
N ILE A 104 17.01 21.08 23.31
CA ILE A 104 18.35 21.26 22.67
C ILE A 104 18.33 22.49 21.73
N ASN A 105 19.10 23.51 22.13
CA ASN A 105 19.72 24.63 21.40
C ASN A 105 19.14 25.14 20.06
N GLY A 106 18.71 26.41 20.08
CA GLY A 106 18.59 27.24 18.87
C GLY A 106 17.71 28.48 19.04
N SER A 107 18.29 29.56 19.56
CA SER A 107 17.79 30.95 19.69
C SER A 107 16.43 31.32 19.03
N ALA A 108 15.44 31.67 19.86
CA ALA A 108 14.71 32.96 19.87
C ALA A 108 13.40 32.82 20.67
N SER A 109 13.36 33.36 21.89
CA SER A 109 12.15 33.45 22.72
C SER A 109 11.04 34.28 22.05
N PRO A 110 9.78 33.99 22.39
CA PRO A 110 9.05 34.96 23.21
C PRO A 110 8.26 34.26 24.33
N GLU A 111 8.95 33.82 25.38
CA GLU A 111 8.28 33.36 26.61
C GLU A 111 8.00 34.57 27.52
N GLY A 112 6.73 34.76 27.87
CA GLY A 112 6.29 35.88 28.71
C GLY A 112 6.46 35.59 30.21
N ILE A 113 6.96 36.58 30.95
CA ILE A 113 7.23 36.53 32.39
C ILE A 113 5.92 36.52 33.19
N TRP A 114 5.80 35.61 34.17
CA TRP A 114 4.62 35.45 35.01
C TRP A 114 4.71 36.23 36.33
N CYS A 115 3.63 36.91 36.74
CA CYS A 115 3.51 37.52 38.07
C CYS A 115 2.60 36.67 38.98
N SER A 116 3.12 36.19 40.12
CA SER A 116 2.36 35.40 41.09
C SER A 116 1.27 36.19 41.82
N ALA A 117 1.53 37.46 42.18
CA ALA A 117 0.57 38.32 42.87
C ALA A 117 -0.63 38.74 41.99
N CYS A 118 -0.39 38.92 40.69
CA CYS A 118 -1.42 39.36 39.73
C CYS A 118 -1.99 38.22 38.88
N GLN A 119 -1.37 37.04 38.90
CA GLN A 119 -1.66 35.88 38.05
C GLN A 119 -1.79 36.24 36.56
N ARG A 120 -0.79 36.95 36.01
CA ARG A 120 -0.77 37.38 34.59
C ARG A 120 0.62 37.21 33.96
N HIS A 121 0.63 36.86 32.67
CA HIS A 121 1.83 36.81 31.83
C HIS A 121 2.11 38.16 31.16
N TYR A 122 3.39 38.51 31.05
CA TYR A 122 3.90 39.73 30.44
C TYR A 122 4.92 39.39 29.37
N ALA A 123 4.66 39.77 28.12
CA ALA A 123 5.51 39.39 26.99
C ALA A 123 6.93 40.02 27.00
N LYS A 124 7.18 41.06 27.82
CA LYS A 124 8.48 41.76 27.90
C LYS A 124 8.83 42.08 29.35
N GLN A 125 10.11 41.97 29.71
CA GLN A 125 10.63 42.31 31.03
C GLN A 125 10.34 43.75 31.43
N THR A 126 10.48 44.70 30.52
CA THR A 126 10.19 46.12 30.79
C THR A 126 8.73 46.38 31.17
N VAL A 127 7.79 45.63 30.59
CA VAL A 127 6.36 45.74 30.92
C VAL A 127 6.08 45.06 32.25
N TYR A 128 6.76 43.96 32.55
CA TYR A 128 6.73 43.34 33.86
C TYR A 128 7.27 44.29 34.95
N ASP A 129 8.43 44.91 34.77
CA ASP A 129 9.01 45.78 35.79
C ASP A 129 8.13 47.02 36.06
N ALA A 130 7.55 47.59 35.00
CA ALA A 130 6.58 48.68 35.13
C ALA A 130 5.28 48.25 35.83
N HIS A 131 4.85 46.98 35.69
CA HIS A 131 3.65 46.49 36.36
C HIS A 131 3.83 46.34 37.87
N LEU A 132 5.04 46.02 38.35
CA LEU A 132 5.35 45.81 39.78
C LEU A 132 5.10 47.08 40.62
N THR A 133 5.30 48.26 40.03
CA THR A 133 5.07 49.55 40.72
C THR A 133 3.62 50.05 40.59
N SER A 134 2.77 49.36 39.81
CA SER A 134 1.40 49.80 39.59
C SER A 134 0.52 49.60 40.83
N LYS A 135 -0.44 50.51 41.05
CA LYS A 135 -1.42 50.44 42.17
C LYS A 135 -2.18 49.11 42.21
N LYS A 136 -2.36 48.45 41.04
CA LYS A 136 -3.03 47.15 40.93
C LYS A 136 -2.15 46.02 41.49
N HIS A 137 -0.86 46.00 41.13
CA HIS A 137 0.08 45.03 41.69
C HIS A 137 0.29 45.23 43.18
N LEU A 138 0.51 46.46 43.64
CA LEU A 138 0.71 46.76 45.06
C LEU A 138 -0.49 46.31 45.94
N LYS A 139 -1.72 46.51 45.44
CA LYS A 139 -2.93 46.05 46.14
C LYS A 139 -3.10 44.52 46.11
N ALA A 140 -2.70 43.85 45.04
CA ALA A 140 -2.74 42.40 44.93
C ALA A 140 -1.64 41.72 45.76
N ALA A 141 -0.43 42.29 45.76
CA ALA A 141 0.69 41.88 46.59
C ALA A 141 0.36 42.01 48.07
N ALA A 142 -0.21 43.15 48.51
CA ALA A 142 -0.63 43.37 49.90
C ALA A 142 -1.72 42.39 50.38
N ARG A 143 -2.58 41.91 49.48
CA ARG A 143 -3.57 40.85 49.81
C ARG A 143 -2.92 39.48 49.99
N THR A 144 -1.76 39.26 49.38
CA THR A 144 -1.04 37.98 49.41
C THR A 144 -0.10 37.87 50.62
N SER A 145 0.34 39.00 51.20
CA SER A 145 1.25 39.07 52.35
C SER A 145 0.60 39.23 53.74
N GLY A 146 -0.74 39.09 53.85
CA GLY A 146 -1.40 38.66 55.10
C GLY A 146 -1.27 39.55 56.34
N GLN A 147 -1.71 40.81 56.29
CA GLN A 147 -1.97 41.60 57.50
C GLN A 147 -3.36 42.28 57.47
N ASN A 148 -4.37 41.59 58.02
CA ASN A 148 -5.52 42.10 58.82
C ASN A 148 -6.63 41.01 58.98
N PRO A 149 -7.19 40.78 60.18
CA PRO A 149 -8.39 39.93 60.38
C PRO A 149 -9.72 40.73 60.20
N PRO A 150 -10.90 40.06 60.11
CA PRO A 150 -12.01 40.48 59.23
C PRO A 150 -13.15 41.24 59.95
N PRO A 151 -14.21 41.62 59.22
CA PRO A 151 -15.54 41.28 59.72
C PRO A 151 -16.34 40.40 58.76
N VAL A 152 -17.17 39.61 59.40
CA VAL A 152 -18.02 38.50 58.96
C VAL A 152 -19.12 38.96 57.99
N ALA A 153 -19.37 38.20 56.91
CA ALA A 153 -20.73 37.98 56.37
C ALA A 153 -20.79 36.84 55.34
N ASN A 154 -21.62 35.86 55.68
CA ASN A 154 -22.22 34.75 54.93
C ASN A 154 -22.11 34.68 53.38
N GLY A 155 -21.84 33.45 52.93
CA GLY A 155 -22.83 32.71 52.13
C GLY A 155 -22.75 32.79 50.61
N ASN A 156 -21.80 32.07 50.01
CA ASN A 156 -22.05 31.10 48.93
C ASN A 156 -20.73 30.45 48.51
N GLY A 157 -20.69 29.12 48.52
CA GLY A 157 -19.50 28.34 48.26
C GLY A 157 -18.90 28.61 46.88
N ALA A 158 -17.65 29.07 46.87
CA ALA A 158 -16.78 28.96 45.70
C ALA A 158 -16.39 27.48 45.51
N PRO A 159 -16.35 26.95 44.27
CA PRO A 159 -15.94 25.57 44.03
C PRO A 159 -14.47 25.39 44.45
N PRO A 160 -14.07 24.23 45.00
CA PRO A 160 -12.71 24.05 45.51
C PRO A 160 -11.69 24.07 44.37
N GLU A 161 -10.62 24.85 44.56
CA GLU A 161 -9.40 24.90 43.74
C GLU A 161 -8.63 23.56 43.78
N SER A 162 -9.24 22.52 43.20
CA SER A 162 -8.69 21.16 43.03
C SER A 162 -8.57 20.77 41.55
N GLY A 163 -8.78 21.73 40.64
CA GLY A 163 -8.88 21.48 39.21
C GLY A 163 -7.57 21.13 38.50
N ALA A 164 -6.42 21.63 38.96
CA ALA A 164 -5.15 21.45 38.24
C ALA A 164 -4.59 20.02 38.37
N ALA A 165 -4.52 19.47 39.59
CA ALA A 165 -4.01 18.11 39.84
C ALA A 165 -4.97 17.02 39.31
N GLN A 166 -6.29 17.24 39.39
CA GLN A 166 -7.27 16.31 38.83
C GLN A 166 -7.34 16.35 37.29
N SER A 167 -6.97 17.48 36.67
CA SER A 167 -6.94 17.64 35.21
C SER A 167 -5.73 16.93 34.58
N SER A 168 -4.53 17.05 35.18
CA SER A 168 -3.34 16.36 34.68
C SER A 168 -3.47 14.85 34.79
N SER A 169 -3.96 14.33 35.93
CA SER A 169 -4.21 12.89 36.14
C SER A 169 -5.26 12.33 35.17
N ARG A 170 -6.37 13.06 34.93
CA ARG A 170 -7.37 12.65 33.93
C ARG A 170 -6.84 12.68 32.49
N ARG A 171 -5.94 13.61 32.16
CA ARG A 171 -5.32 13.68 30.84
C ARG A 171 -4.32 12.54 30.65
N HIS A 172 -3.48 12.28 31.66
CA HIS A 172 -2.51 11.17 31.70
C HIS A 172 -3.18 9.81 31.49
N ILE A 173 -4.32 9.55 32.14
CA ILE A 173 -5.09 8.32 31.94
C ILE A 173 -5.66 8.20 30.50
N LYS A 174 -6.10 9.33 29.91
CA LYS A 174 -6.68 9.34 28.56
C LYS A 174 -5.63 9.14 27.47
N THR A 175 -4.42 9.62 27.67
CA THR A 175 -3.34 9.51 26.67
C THR A 175 -2.53 8.23 26.79
N TYR A 176 -2.64 7.51 27.92
CA TYR A 176 -1.93 6.25 28.19
C TYR A 176 -2.01 5.26 27.03
N ARG A 177 -3.21 4.98 26.49
CA ARG A 177 -3.38 3.98 25.43
C ARG A 177 -2.66 4.39 24.14
N ALA A 178 -2.78 5.65 23.75
CA ALA A 178 -2.12 6.14 22.55
C ALA A 178 -0.59 6.16 22.72
N ALA A 179 -0.09 6.57 23.88
CA ALA A 179 1.33 6.53 24.22
C ALA A 179 1.89 5.10 24.21
N LEU A 180 1.17 4.15 24.82
CA LEU A 180 1.54 2.74 24.84
C LEU A 180 1.61 2.17 23.41
N LEU A 181 0.58 2.40 22.59
CA LEU A 181 0.56 1.91 21.20
C LEU A 181 1.70 2.51 20.37
N THR A 182 2.00 3.80 20.54
CA THR A 182 3.14 4.45 19.88
C THR A 182 4.47 3.80 20.31
N HIS A 183 4.64 3.48 21.59
CA HIS A 183 5.82 2.80 22.11
C HIS A 183 5.96 1.38 21.52
N LEU A 184 4.89 0.59 21.50
CA LEU A 184 4.90 -0.78 20.97
C LEU A 184 5.14 -0.84 19.46
N LEU A 185 4.69 0.18 18.72
CA LEU A 185 4.94 0.29 17.28
C LEU A 185 6.42 0.53 16.95
N GLY A 186 7.19 1.17 17.83
CA GLY A 186 8.61 1.47 17.59
C GLY A 186 9.45 0.21 17.27
N PRO A 187 9.52 -0.79 18.16
CA PRO A 187 10.26 -2.04 17.91
C PRO A 187 9.75 -2.81 16.67
N ILE A 188 8.44 -2.82 16.44
CA ILE A 188 7.81 -3.44 15.26
C ILE A 188 8.30 -2.76 13.97
N LEU A 189 8.27 -1.44 13.91
CA LEU A 189 8.73 -0.66 12.75
C LEU A 189 10.24 -0.82 12.54
N LYS A 190 11.04 -0.86 13.61
CA LYS A 190 12.48 -1.16 13.53
C LYS A 190 12.76 -2.52 12.92
N THR A 191 12.04 -3.55 13.36
CA THR A 191 12.17 -4.90 12.81
C THR A 191 11.71 -4.97 11.35
N LEU A 192 10.78 -4.11 10.93
CA LEU A 192 10.23 -4.06 9.58
C LEU A 192 10.90 -3.01 8.66
N HIS A 193 11.95 -2.33 9.11
CA HIS A 193 12.54 -1.22 8.36
C HIS A 193 12.91 -1.58 6.92
N GLY A 194 13.59 -2.71 6.71
CA GLY A 194 13.92 -3.20 5.36
C GLY A 194 12.68 -3.42 4.49
N THR A 195 11.65 -4.09 5.02
CA THR A 195 10.37 -4.31 4.33
C THR A 195 9.64 -3.00 4.03
N LEU A 196 9.74 -1.98 4.90
CA LEU A 196 9.18 -0.65 4.63
C LEU A 196 9.89 0.05 3.47
N LEU A 197 11.21 -0.07 3.37
CA LEU A 197 11.97 0.46 2.23
C LEU A 197 11.62 -0.27 0.92
N GLU A 198 11.49 -1.60 0.96
CA GLU A 198 11.08 -2.41 -0.19
C GLU A 198 9.67 -2.05 -0.65
N THR A 199 8.72 -1.94 0.27
CA THR A 199 7.34 -1.51 -0.06
C THR A 199 7.30 -0.10 -0.62
N LYS A 200 8.10 0.83 -0.08
CA LYS A 200 8.25 2.18 -0.65
C LYS A 200 8.78 2.11 -2.08
N ALA A 201 9.88 1.41 -2.33
CA ALA A 201 10.46 1.27 -3.66
C ALA A 201 9.49 0.60 -4.65
N ASN A 202 8.73 -0.41 -4.20
CA ASN A 202 7.69 -1.03 -4.99
C ASN A 202 6.58 -0.04 -5.38
N VAL A 203 6.14 0.79 -4.44
CA VAL A 203 5.14 1.83 -4.70
C VAL A 203 5.68 2.86 -5.69
N GLU A 204 6.92 3.32 -5.52
CA GLU A 204 7.58 4.25 -6.47
C GLU A 204 7.65 3.66 -7.87
N ARG A 205 8.05 2.39 -8.01
CA ARG A 205 8.02 1.65 -9.27
C ARG A 205 6.61 1.60 -9.87
N ARG A 206 5.58 1.29 -9.07
CA ARG A 206 4.19 1.24 -9.57
C ARG A 206 3.66 2.60 -10.00
N PHE A 207 4.17 3.69 -9.42
CA PHE A 207 3.88 5.05 -9.86
C PHE A 207 4.51 5.38 -11.22
N SER A 208 5.64 4.76 -11.59
CA SER A 208 6.28 4.96 -12.90
C SER A 208 5.70 4.10 -14.02
N LEU A 209 4.90 3.07 -13.69
CA LEU A 209 4.27 2.20 -14.69
C LEU A 209 3.18 2.93 -15.49
N THR A 210 3.15 2.64 -16.79
CA THR A 210 2.05 3.02 -17.68
C THR A 210 0.76 2.26 -17.33
N ALA A 211 -0.38 2.73 -17.85
CA ALA A 211 -1.68 2.09 -17.58
C ALA A 211 -1.70 0.62 -18.00
N HIS A 212 -1.12 0.31 -19.18
CA HIS A 212 -1.06 -1.05 -19.71
C HIS A 212 -0.17 -1.97 -18.87
N GLU A 213 1.00 -1.49 -18.43
CA GLU A 213 1.90 -2.27 -17.58
C GLU A 213 1.29 -2.55 -16.20
N ARG A 214 0.49 -1.62 -15.66
CA ARG A 214 -0.22 -1.82 -14.39
C ARG A 214 -1.31 -2.89 -14.50
N GLU A 215 -2.02 -2.95 -15.63
CA GLU A 215 -3.02 -3.98 -15.90
C GLU A 215 -2.38 -5.37 -16.03
N LEU A 216 -1.26 -5.48 -16.76
CA LEU A 216 -0.50 -6.71 -16.86
C LEU A 216 -0.02 -7.22 -15.49
N GLU A 217 0.42 -6.31 -14.59
CA GLU A 217 0.83 -6.69 -13.23
C GLU A 217 -0.32 -7.21 -12.35
N LEU A 218 -1.55 -6.75 -12.59
CA LEU A 218 -2.74 -7.24 -11.90
C LEU A 218 -3.20 -8.60 -12.44
N GLU A 219 -2.91 -8.88 -13.71
CA GLU A 219 -3.23 -10.14 -14.38
C GLU A 219 -2.18 -11.24 -14.13
N GLU A 220 -0.92 -10.87 -13.86
CA GLU A 220 0.10 -11.82 -13.43
C GLU A 220 -0.23 -12.34 -12.01
N PRO A 221 -0.45 -13.65 -11.83
CA PRO A 221 -0.68 -14.21 -10.50
C PRO A 221 0.58 -14.04 -9.65
N GLU A 222 0.45 -13.49 -8.43
CA GLU A 222 1.52 -13.47 -7.42
C GLU A 222 2.00 -14.91 -7.23
N VAL A 223 3.17 -15.25 -7.78
CA VAL A 223 3.74 -16.59 -7.67
C VAL A 223 4.28 -16.70 -6.25
N ASP A 224 3.61 -17.46 -5.39
CA ASP A 224 4.12 -17.84 -4.07
C ASP A 224 5.44 -18.61 -4.25
N ILE A 225 6.56 -17.91 -4.18
CA ILE A 225 7.89 -18.53 -4.14
C ILE A 225 8.01 -19.18 -2.76
N ALA A 226 7.72 -20.49 -2.70
CA ALA A 226 8.05 -21.29 -1.53
C ALA A 226 9.57 -21.20 -1.26
N PRO A 227 10.01 -20.85 -0.03
CA PRO A 227 11.43 -20.75 0.26
C PRO A 227 12.05 -22.15 0.20
N VAL A 228 12.95 -22.36 -0.75
CA VAL A 228 13.82 -23.53 -0.78
C VAL A 228 14.81 -23.38 0.37
N THR A 229 14.60 -24.14 1.45
CA THR A 229 15.54 -24.26 2.55
C THR A 229 16.75 -25.08 2.08
N THR A 230 17.86 -24.43 1.73
CA THR A 230 19.16 -25.08 1.63
C THR A 230 19.97 -24.76 2.88
N GLY A 231 20.01 -25.70 3.81
CA GLY A 231 21.01 -25.76 4.87
C GLY A 231 22.31 -26.38 4.34
N ASP A 232 23.42 -25.81 4.81
CA ASP A 232 24.79 -26.34 4.89
C ASP A 232 25.61 -26.56 3.60
N ALA A 233 26.54 -25.63 3.34
CA ALA A 233 27.98 -25.86 3.57
C ALA A 233 28.76 -24.54 3.44
N ALA A 234 29.60 -24.26 4.43
CA ALA A 234 30.45 -23.07 4.57
C ALA A 234 31.88 -23.29 4.03
N GLU A 235 32.66 -22.18 4.04
CA GLU A 235 34.10 -21.96 3.74
C GLU A 235 34.38 -21.42 2.32
N GLY A 236 35.10 -20.32 2.07
CA GLY A 236 35.82 -19.31 2.85
C GLY A 236 36.58 -18.40 1.84
N ALA A 237 36.43 -17.07 1.99
CA ALA A 237 37.11 -15.85 1.45
C ALA A 237 38.25 -15.91 0.38
N PRO A 238 38.62 -14.81 -0.34
CA PRO A 238 38.24 -13.40 -0.16
C PRO A 238 37.83 -12.62 -1.44
N ALA A 239 37.45 -11.36 -1.24
CA ALA A 239 37.06 -10.36 -2.23
C ALA A 239 38.15 -10.07 -3.29
N MET A 240 37.71 -9.94 -4.56
CA MET A 240 38.27 -9.02 -5.54
C MET A 240 37.15 -8.52 -6.46
N GLU A 241 37.23 -7.24 -6.76
CA GLU A 241 36.29 -6.46 -7.56
C GLU A 241 36.43 -6.74 -9.06
N GLU A 242 35.31 -6.51 -9.76
CA GLU A 242 35.15 -6.12 -11.17
C GLU A 242 35.17 -7.16 -12.31
N GLU A 243 34.21 -6.90 -13.20
CA GLU A 243 34.02 -7.35 -14.59
C GLU A 243 33.26 -8.66 -14.88
N GLU A 244 31.97 -8.47 -15.16
CA GLU A 244 31.25 -8.99 -16.35
C GLU A 244 31.90 -10.19 -17.07
N GLU A 245 31.77 -11.38 -16.51
CA GLU A 245 31.68 -12.59 -17.31
C GLU A 245 30.31 -13.20 -17.08
N GLU A 246 29.53 -13.30 -18.16
CA GLU A 246 28.42 -14.24 -18.26
C GLU A 246 28.92 -15.60 -17.75
N GLU A 247 28.61 -15.91 -16.48
CA GLU A 247 28.84 -17.23 -15.92
C GLU A 247 28.20 -18.21 -16.91
N ARG A 248 29.05 -18.99 -17.58
CA ARG A 248 28.59 -20.09 -18.42
C ARG A 248 27.97 -21.11 -17.48
N ILE A 249 26.70 -20.90 -17.15
CA ILE A 249 25.91 -21.74 -16.27
C ILE A 249 25.99 -23.16 -16.83
N TYR A 250 26.67 -24.04 -16.09
CA TYR A 250 26.93 -25.42 -16.50
C TYR A 250 25.58 -26.14 -16.69
N ASN A 251 25.15 -26.26 -17.96
CA ASN A 251 23.92 -26.94 -18.38
C ASN A 251 24.29 -28.23 -19.13
N PRO A 252 24.73 -29.28 -18.40
CA PRO A 252 25.20 -30.53 -18.99
C PRO A 252 24.11 -31.29 -19.77
N LEU A 253 22.83 -30.96 -19.54
CA LEU A 253 21.67 -31.58 -20.16
C LEU A 253 20.99 -30.71 -21.22
N LYS A 254 21.55 -29.52 -21.55
CA LYS A 254 21.00 -28.55 -22.53
C LYS A 254 19.50 -28.27 -22.35
N LEU A 255 19.00 -28.22 -21.12
CA LEU A 255 17.62 -27.83 -20.88
C LEU A 255 17.41 -26.36 -21.24
N PRO A 256 16.24 -25.97 -21.79
CA PRO A 256 15.91 -24.57 -22.02
C PRO A 256 16.10 -23.75 -20.75
N LEU A 257 16.76 -22.59 -20.87
CA LEU A 257 16.95 -21.67 -19.75
C LEU A 257 15.60 -21.09 -19.38
N GLY A 258 15.33 -21.01 -18.07
CA GLY A 258 14.17 -20.32 -17.57
C GLY A 258 14.30 -18.81 -17.78
N TRP A 259 13.25 -18.08 -17.40
CA TRP A 259 13.26 -16.62 -17.34
C TRP A 259 14.29 -16.05 -16.33
N ASP A 260 14.85 -16.91 -15.46
CA ASP A 260 15.91 -16.61 -14.47
C ASP A 260 17.34 -16.88 -15.01
N GLY A 261 17.51 -17.19 -16.30
CA GLY A 261 18.80 -17.51 -16.93
C GLY A 261 19.42 -18.86 -16.48
N LYS A 262 18.88 -19.50 -15.44
CA LYS A 262 19.31 -20.81 -14.94
C LYS A 262 18.59 -21.97 -15.66
N PRO A 263 19.25 -23.14 -15.81
CA PRO A 263 18.63 -24.31 -16.42
C PRO A 263 17.45 -24.80 -15.57
N ILE A 264 16.31 -24.97 -16.22
CA ILE A 264 15.08 -25.44 -15.56
C ILE A 264 15.31 -26.84 -14.98
N PRO A 265 14.93 -27.11 -13.72
CA PRO A 265 15.04 -28.45 -13.14
C PRO A 265 14.34 -29.52 -13.99
N TYR A 266 15.00 -30.67 -14.19
CA TYR A 266 14.54 -31.73 -15.11
C TYR A 266 13.12 -32.26 -14.83
N TRP A 267 12.74 -32.35 -13.55
CA TRP A 267 11.40 -32.78 -13.16
C TRP A 267 10.32 -31.77 -13.55
N LEU A 268 10.62 -30.46 -13.48
CA LEU A 268 9.71 -29.38 -13.86
C LEU A 268 9.54 -29.32 -15.39
N TYR A 269 10.65 -29.52 -16.11
CA TYR A 269 10.66 -29.67 -17.56
C TYR A 269 9.78 -30.84 -18.03
N LYS A 270 9.85 -31.99 -17.33
CA LYS A 270 9.04 -33.18 -17.62
C LYS A 270 7.58 -33.00 -17.20
N LEU A 271 7.31 -32.35 -16.06
CA LEU A 271 5.96 -32.11 -15.54
C LEU A 271 5.14 -31.18 -16.44
N HIS A 272 5.74 -30.07 -16.88
CA HIS A 272 5.07 -29.12 -17.77
C HIS A 272 5.14 -29.50 -19.25
N GLY A 273 5.72 -30.66 -19.57
CA GLY A 273 5.79 -31.18 -20.93
C GLY A 273 6.64 -30.34 -21.88
N LEU A 274 7.60 -29.56 -21.37
CA LEU A 274 8.49 -28.71 -22.19
C LEU A 274 9.38 -29.52 -23.14
N GLY A 275 9.54 -30.83 -22.90
CA GLY A 275 10.26 -31.73 -23.80
C GLY A 275 9.43 -32.30 -24.95
N VAL A 276 8.16 -31.92 -25.07
CA VAL A 276 7.35 -32.27 -26.23
C VAL A 276 7.42 -31.11 -27.22
N GLU A 277 7.98 -31.40 -28.40
CA GLU A 277 8.10 -30.42 -29.47
C GLU A 277 6.81 -30.36 -30.29
N TYR A 278 6.25 -29.16 -30.46
CA TYR A 278 5.10 -28.90 -31.33
C TYR A 278 5.52 -28.00 -32.47
N ARG A 279 5.18 -28.37 -33.71
CA ARG A 279 5.52 -27.60 -34.92
C ARG A 279 4.29 -26.90 -35.46
N CYS A 280 4.44 -25.66 -35.90
CA CYS A 280 3.38 -24.91 -36.57
C CYS A 280 3.84 -24.46 -37.96
N GLU A 281 3.22 -25.02 -39.00
CA GLU A 281 3.54 -24.77 -40.42
C GLU A 281 3.21 -23.31 -40.80
N ILE A 282 2.08 -22.80 -40.31
CA ILE A 282 1.63 -21.41 -40.52
C ILE A 282 2.66 -20.39 -39.98
N CYS A 283 3.42 -20.76 -38.95
CA CYS A 283 4.50 -19.95 -38.37
C CYS A 283 5.88 -20.17 -39.03
N SER A 284 5.91 -20.71 -40.25
CA SER A 284 7.14 -21.11 -40.96
C SER A 284 7.87 -22.26 -40.25
N ASP A 285 7.14 -23.32 -39.91
CA ASP A 285 7.63 -24.52 -39.21
C ASP A 285 8.37 -24.24 -37.89
N HIS A 286 7.95 -23.17 -37.21
CA HIS A 286 8.52 -22.84 -35.90
C HIS A 286 8.19 -23.92 -34.87
N VAL A 287 9.20 -24.30 -34.09
CA VAL A 287 9.08 -25.33 -33.05
C VAL A 287 8.82 -24.65 -31.71
N TYR A 288 7.70 -25.01 -31.08
CA TYR A 288 7.30 -24.57 -29.75
C TYR A 288 7.53 -25.70 -28.75
N MET A 289 8.19 -25.39 -27.64
CA MET A 289 8.47 -26.33 -26.56
C MET A 289 7.30 -26.36 -25.56
N GLY A 290 6.62 -27.50 -25.50
CA GLY A 290 5.52 -27.75 -24.57
C GLY A 290 4.18 -27.17 -25.00
N ARG A 291 3.10 -27.82 -24.52
CA ARG A 291 1.72 -27.53 -24.93
C ARG A 291 1.28 -26.11 -24.58
N LYS A 292 1.66 -25.59 -23.41
CA LYS A 292 1.26 -24.24 -22.96
C LYS A 292 1.84 -23.12 -23.84
N ASN A 293 3.12 -23.22 -24.23
CA ASN A 293 3.73 -22.26 -25.15
C ASN A 293 3.11 -22.38 -26.54
N PHE A 294 2.79 -23.61 -26.96
CA PHE A 294 2.07 -23.83 -28.18
C PHE A 294 0.65 -23.22 -28.12
N ASP A 295 -0.16 -23.41 -27.08
CA ASP A 295 -1.49 -22.78 -27.06
C ASP A 295 -1.41 -21.23 -27.04
N ARG A 296 -0.36 -20.65 -26.42
CA ARG A 296 -0.12 -19.20 -26.45
C ARG A 296 0.23 -18.67 -27.85
N HIS A 297 0.92 -19.47 -28.68
CA HIS A 297 1.42 -19.00 -29.97
C HIS A 297 0.33 -18.55 -30.94
N PHE A 298 -0.90 -19.08 -30.83
CA PHE A 298 -2.04 -18.70 -31.67
C PHE A 298 -2.43 -17.21 -31.52
N GLN A 299 -2.10 -16.61 -30.38
CA GLN A 299 -2.36 -15.19 -30.10
C GLN A 299 -1.14 -14.29 -30.36
N GLU A 300 0.03 -14.88 -30.64
CA GLU A 300 1.26 -14.14 -30.90
C GLU A 300 1.25 -13.50 -32.29
N SER A 301 1.94 -12.35 -32.41
CA SER A 301 2.03 -11.57 -33.65
C SER A 301 2.53 -12.39 -34.84
N ARG A 302 3.40 -13.39 -34.61
CA ARG A 302 3.94 -14.26 -35.66
C ARG A 302 2.85 -15.13 -36.29
N HIS A 303 2.00 -15.75 -35.49
CA HIS A 303 0.90 -16.57 -35.98
C HIS A 303 -0.18 -15.70 -36.64
N ALA A 304 -0.50 -14.56 -36.03
CA ALA A 304 -1.43 -13.60 -36.61
C ALA A 304 -0.95 -13.08 -37.98
N PHE A 305 0.36 -12.86 -38.15
CA PHE A 305 0.96 -12.51 -39.43
C PHE A 305 0.87 -13.65 -40.46
N GLY A 306 1.15 -14.89 -40.05
CA GLY A 306 0.97 -16.06 -40.90
C GLY A 306 -0.47 -16.21 -41.40
N MET A 307 -1.44 -16.09 -40.51
CA MET A 307 -2.87 -16.12 -40.85
C MET A 307 -3.25 -14.98 -41.81
N ARG A 308 -2.74 -13.77 -41.58
CA ARG A 308 -2.96 -12.62 -42.47
C ARG A 308 -2.35 -12.84 -43.86
N ALA A 309 -1.18 -13.47 -43.96
CA ALA A 309 -0.55 -13.80 -45.23
C ALA A 309 -1.36 -14.81 -46.04
N LEU A 310 -2.09 -15.72 -45.36
CA LEU A 310 -3.04 -16.64 -45.97
C LEU A 310 -4.40 -16.00 -46.30
N GLY A 311 -4.62 -14.74 -45.93
CA GLY A 311 -5.90 -14.04 -46.11
C GLY A 311 -7.01 -14.52 -45.17
N LEU A 312 -6.66 -15.21 -44.09
CA LEU A 312 -7.61 -15.75 -43.12
C LEU A 312 -7.67 -14.86 -41.86
N PRO A 313 -8.86 -14.62 -41.28
CA PRO A 313 -8.97 -13.90 -40.01
C PRO A 313 -8.54 -14.78 -38.84
N ASN A 314 -7.74 -14.24 -37.91
CA ASN A 314 -7.31 -14.95 -36.69
C ASN A 314 -8.45 -15.03 -35.67
N THR A 315 -9.39 -15.94 -35.88
CA THR A 315 -10.54 -16.21 -35.00
C THR A 315 -10.37 -17.54 -34.26
N LYS A 316 -11.15 -17.74 -33.20
CA LYS A 316 -11.13 -18.99 -32.41
C LYS A 316 -11.43 -20.25 -33.24
N HIS A 317 -12.10 -20.12 -34.39
CA HIS A 317 -12.37 -21.25 -35.29
C HIS A 317 -11.09 -21.89 -35.84
N PHE A 318 -10.00 -21.12 -35.96
CA PHE A 318 -8.72 -21.59 -36.47
C PHE A 318 -7.72 -21.97 -35.36
N HIS A 319 -8.17 -21.99 -34.10
CA HIS A 319 -7.33 -22.41 -32.98
C HIS A 319 -7.02 -23.91 -33.09
N GLU A 320 -5.81 -24.31 -32.71
CA GLU A 320 -5.27 -25.68 -32.85
C GLU A 320 -4.94 -26.15 -34.28
N ILE A 321 -5.17 -25.32 -35.31
CA ILE A 321 -4.81 -25.65 -36.68
C ILE A 321 -3.37 -25.24 -36.95
N THR A 322 -2.54 -26.22 -37.30
CA THR A 322 -1.11 -26.01 -37.56
C THR A 322 -0.75 -26.01 -39.03
N ARG A 323 -1.47 -26.82 -39.81
CA ARG A 323 -1.22 -27.03 -41.23
C ARG A 323 -1.93 -26.00 -42.07
N ILE A 324 -1.25 -25.55 -43.12
CA ILE A 324 -1.80 -24.54 -44.03
C ILE A 324 -2.97 -25.13 -44.84
N GLU A 325 -2.83 -26.37 -45.29
CA GLU A 325 -3.87 -27.09 -46.05
C GLU A 325 -5.18 -27.21 -45.25
N ASP A 326 -5.09 -27.59 -43.97
CA ASP A 326 -6.24 -27.75 -43.08
C ASP A 326 -6.93 -26.40 -42.80
N ALA A 327 -6.15 -25.34 -42.63
CA ALA A 327 -6.69 -23.99 -42.41
C ALA A 327 -7.49 -23.49 -43.62
N LEU A 328 -7.00 -23.74 -44.84
CA LEU A 328 -7.70 -23.38 -46.07
C LEU A 328 -8.96 -24.24 -46.28
N ALA A 329 -8.88 -25.54 -46.01
CA ALA A 329 -10.02 -26.44 -46.11
C ALA A 329 -11.13 -26.04 -45.11
N LEU A 330 -10.78 -25.68 -43.88
CA LEU A 330 -11.75 -25.20 -42.90
C LEU A 330 -12.37 -23.86 -43.32
N ALA A 331 -11.55 -22.94 -43.83
CA ALA A 331 -12.05 -21.65 -44.31
C ALA A 331 -13.06 -21.82 -45.47
N GLU A 332 -12.81 -22.77 -46.37
CA GLU A 332 -13.75 -23.07 -47.44
C GLU A 332 -15.06 -23.65 -46.91
N ARG A 333 -15.01 -24.58 -45.95
CA ARG A 333 -16.20 -25.14 -45.29
C ARG A 333 -17.02 -24.06 -44.60
N LEU A 334 -16.39 -23.22 -43.77
CA LEU A 334 -17.07 -22.11 -43.09
C LEU A 334 -17.71 -21.12 -44.07
N LYS A 335 -17.05 -20.87 -45.21
CA LYS A 335 -17.61 -20.02 -46.28
C LYS A 335 -18.79 -20.68 -47.00
N GLN A 336 -18.82 -22.01 -47.11
CA GLN A 336 -19.96 -22.73 -47.67
C GLN A 336 -21.13 -22.75 -46.69
N GLU A 337 -20.88 -23.05 -45.42
CA GLU A 337 -21.88 -23.03 -44.34
C GLU A 337 -22.49 -21.63 -44.19
N GLY A 338 -21.67 -20.58 -44.11
CA GLY A 338 -22.18 -19.20 -44.01
C GLY A 338 -23.01 -18.77 -45.24
N ARG A 339 -22.66 -19.24 -46.45
CA ARG A 339 -23.49 -19.00 -47.64
C ARG A 339 -24.81 -19.76 -47.59
N GLN A 340 -24.80 -21.00 -47.11
CA GLN A 340 -26.01 -21.80 -46.95
C GLN A 340 -26.93 -21.21 -45.87
N GLU A 341 -26.38 -20.74 -44.75
CA GLU A 341 -27.16 -20.08 -43.69
C GLU A 341 -27.81 -18.78 -44.19
N ILE A 342 -27.06 -17.93 -44.90
CA ILE A 342 -27.63 -16.70 -45.50
C ILE A 342 -28.73 -17.06 -46.49
N GLN A 343 -28.49 -18.04 -47.36
CA GLN A 343 -29.48 -18.48 -48.35
C GLN A 343 -30.73 -19.08 -47.69
N GLN A 344 -30.56 -19.89 -46.64
CA GLN A 344 -31.68 -20.45 -45.88
C GLN A 344 -32.48 -19.34 -45.19
N ASN A 345 -31.81 -18.37 -44.57
CA ASN A 345 -32.47 -17.26 -43.91
C ASN A 345 -33.25 -16.38 -44.91
N GLU A 346 -32.66 -16.05 -46.06
CA GLU A 346 -33.35 -15.35 -47.15
C GLU A 346 -34.54 -16.13 -47.73
N THR A 347 -34.48 -17.46 -47.69
CA THR A 347 -35.55 -18.33 -48.23
C THR A 347 -36.66 -18.58 -47.20
N MET A 348 -36.34 -18.59 -45.91
CA MET A 348 -37.27 -18.89 -44.81
C MET A 348 -38.02 -17.64 -44.31
N GLU A 349 -37.48 -16.44 -44.55
CA GLU A 349 -38.13 -15.19 -44.18
C GLU A 349 -39.22 -14.84 -45.20
N GLU A 350 -40.47 -15.13 -44.82
CA GLU A 350 -41.69 -14.82 -45.57
C GLU A 350 -42.18 -13.40 -45.22
N LEU A 351 -42.40 -12.57 -46.24
CA LEU A 351 -42.94 -11.20 -46.14
C LEU A 351 -44.28 -11.12 -46.88
N GLU A 352 -45.26 -10.47 -46.25
CA GLU A 352 -46.58 -10.21 -46.82
C GLU A 352 -46.64 -8.81 -47.45
N ASP A 353 -47.24 -8.70 -48.65
CA ASP A 353 -47.53 -7.42 -49.31
C ASP A 353 -48.85 -6.78 -48.80
N GLU A 354 -49.18 -5.58 -49.28
CA GLU A 354 -50.42 -4.87 -48.88
C GLU A 354 -51.70 -5.59 -49.36
N GLU A 355 -51.57 -6.52 -50.31
CA GLU A 355 -52.66 -7.35 -50.85
C GLU A 355 -52.77 -8.71 -50.13
N GLY A 356 -51.85 -9.03 -49.20
CA GLY A 356 -51.82 -10.26 -48.42
C GLY A 356 -51.16 -11.46 -49.11
N ASN A 357 -50.40 -11.24 -50.19
CA ASN A 357 -49.60 -12.28 -50.85
C ASN A 357 -48.27 -12.46 -50.12
N VAL A 358 -47.89 -13.72 -49.90
CA VAL A 358 -46.65 -14.09 -49.19
C VAL A 358 -45.52 -14.33 -50.18
N TYR A 359 -44.39 -13.65 -50.00
CA TYR A 359 -43.18 -13.83 -50.79
C TYR A 359 -41.94 -14.03 -49.92
N ASN A 360 -40.96 -14.77 -50.41
CA ASN A 360 -39.64 -14.80 -49.79
C ASN A 360 -39.00 -13.40 -49.86
N LYS A 361 -38.24 -13.02 -48.84
CA LYS A 361 -37.62 -11.69 -48.69
C LYS A 361 -36.96 -11.15 -49.97
N LYS A 362 -36.17 -11.98 -50.65
CA LYS A 362 -35.47 -11.57 -51.88
C LYS A 362 -36.45 -11.21 -53.00
N THR A 363 -37.48 -12.03 -53.19
CA THR A 363 -38.50 -11.81 -54.21
C THR A 363 -39.32 -10.57 -53.88
N TYR A 364 -39.68 -10.38 -52.61
CA TYR A 364 -40.37 -9.18 -52.13
C TYR A 364 -39.54 -7.91 -52.39
N ASP A 365 -38.27 -7.91 -52.01
CA ASP A 365 -37.37 -6.76 -52.19
C ASP A 365 -37.14 -6.43 -53.68
N ASP A 366 -37.04 -7.45 -54.54
CA ASP A 366 -36.87 -7.26 -55.98
C ASP A 366 -38.16 -6.73 -56.65
N LEU A 367 -39.34 -7.25 -56.26
CA LEU A 367 -40.64 -6.76 -56.73
C LEU A 367 -40.89 -5.31 -56.28
N LYS A 368 -40.54 -5.00 -55.03
CA LYS A 368 -40.62 -3.64 -54.47
C LYS A 368 -39.69 -2.66 -55.19
N LYS A 369 -38.45 -3.06 -55.50
CA LYS A 369 -37.52 -2.23 -56.29
C LYS A 369 -38.00 -1.99 -57.72
N GLN A 370 -38.71 -2.95 -58.30
CA GLN A 370 -39.33 -2.83 -59.63
C GLN A 370 -40.65 -2.04 -59.60
N GLY A 371 -41.19 -1.74 -58.42
CA GLY A 371 -42.45 -1.02 -58.24
C GLY A 371 -43.69 -1.85 -58.58
N LEU A 372 -43.59 -3.19 -58.49
CA LEU A 372 -44.66 -4.13 -58.79
C LEU A 372 -45.54 -4.44 -57.57
N ILE A 373 -45.02 -4.21 -56.35
CA ILE A 373 -45.70 -4.36 -55.06
C ILE A 373 -45.33 -3.21 -54.13
#